data_AF-A0A195DVF7-F1
#
_entry.id   AF-A0A195DVF7-F1
#
_cell.length_a   1.000
_cell.length_b   1.000
_cell.length_c   1.000
_cell.angle_alpha   90.00
_cell.angle_beta   90.00
_cell.angle_gamma   90.00
#
_symmetry.space_group_name_H-M   'P 1'
#
loop_
_entity.id
_entity.type
_entity.pdbx_description
1 polymer ?
#
loop_
_entity_poly.entity_id
_entity_poly.type
_entity_poly.pdbx_seq_one_letter_code
_entity_poly.pdbx_strand_id
1 'polypeptide(L)'
;MRKVRNKVFTNPEGAESLENLEIEEEAVPSNDFVNDLFRDQAQTSEAASWLPIVLDTTRADVRTGLKVDLKKCLLAKYEPKEELSFLAPPKINKEIRPNLGATVIARDNHQSQAQRAFIVPSLNFLGKMASDAAPVDDFLFGTNFREEVDAAQTTEKVASRMAKKTQRPTAKGTQPVTGQHLRQQKS
;
A
#
# COMPACT_ATOMS: atom_id res chain seq x y z
N MET A 1 -20.62 23.10 47.21
CA MET A 1 -20.95 24.01 46.09
C MET A 1 -20.13 23.54 44.88
N ARG A 2 -20.67 22.72 43.96
CA ARG A 2 -21.16 23.08 42.60
C ARG A 2 -20.33 24.24 41.98
N LYS A 3 -19.75 24.11 40.79
CA LYS A 3 -20.45 23.75 39.55
C LYS A 3 -19.48 23.29 38.45
N VAL A 4 -19.70 22.05 38.00
CA VAL A 4 -19.27 21.52 36.69
C VAL A 4 -20.00 22.34 35.61
N ARG A 5 -19.30 22.71 34.53
CA ARG A 5 -19.96 23.21 33.31
C ARG A 5 -19.76 22.20 32.20
N ASN A 6 -20.78 21.34 32.04
CA ASN A 6 -21.09 20.68 30.79
C ASN A 6 -21.56 21.74 29.78
N LYS A 7 -21.15 21.61 28.51
CA LYS A 7 -21.94 22.11 27.39
C LYS A 7 -22.29 20.91 26.51
N VAL A 8 -23.58 20.60 26.49
CA VAL A 8 -24.23 19.66 25.57
C VAL A 8 -24.67 20.43 24.34
N PHE A 9 -24.48 19.76 23.21
CA PHE A 9 -25.02 19.94 21.87
C PHE A 9 -26.32 20.73 21.72
N THR A 10 -26.39 21.54 20.66
CA THR A 10 -27.57 21.65 19.78
C THR A 10 -27.13 21.99 18.35
N ASN A 11 -27.38 21.07 17.42
CA ASN A 11 -27.53 21.34 15.98
C ASN A 11 -28.98 21.83 15.76
N PRO A 12 -29.25 22.66 14.74
CA PRO A 12 -29.99 22.14 13.56
C PRO A 12 -29.52 22.82 12.24
N GLU A 13 -29.33 22.06 11.17
CA GLU A 13 -30.29 21.86 10.06
C GLU A 13 -29.99 22.78 8.85
N GLY A 14 -29.87 22.17 7.67
CA GLY A 14 -29.56 22.84 6.41
C GLY A 14 -28.88 21.89 5.43
N ALA A 15 -29.69 21.06 4.75
CA ALA A 15 -29.29 20.29 3.59
C ALA A 15 -29.02 21.21 2.37
N GLU A 16 -28.54 20.60 1.28
CA GLU A 16 -28.23 21.17 -0.06
C GLU A 16 -26.75 21.59 -0.22
N SER A 17 -25.99 21.24 -1.25
CA SER A 17 -26.18 20.41 -2.45
C SER A 17 -24.80 20.05 -3.02
N LEU A 18 -24.75 18.98 -3.81
CA LEU A 18 -23.64 18.63 -4.71
C LEU A 18 -23.24 19.84 -5.58
N GLU A 19 -21.93 20.11 -5.72
CA GLU A 19 -21.32 20.43 -7.03
C GLU A 19 -19.78 20.53 -6.93
N ASN A 20 -19.12 19.80 -7.83
CA ASN A 20 -17.85 20.10 -8.50
C ASN A 20 -16.57 20.26 -7.66
N LEU A 21 -15.83 19.14 -7.50
CA LEU A 21 -14.36 19.22 -7.44
C LEU A 21 -13.85 19.32 -8.89
N GLU A 22 -13.66 20.54 -9.36
CA GLU A 22 -12.74 20.81 -10.47
C GLU A 22 -11.35 20.31 -10.07
N ILE A 23 -10.84 19.37 -10.86
CA ILE A 23 -9.45 18.94 -10.78
C ILE A 23 -8.64 20.10 -11.36
N GLU A 24 -8.03 20.89 -10.48
CA GLU A 24 -7.07 21.91 -10.89
C GLU A 24 -5.95 21.25 -11.69
N GLU A 25 -5.77 21.77 -12.91
CA GLU A 25 -4.71 21.41 -13.84
C GLU A 25 -3.36 21.76 -13.18
N GLU A 26 -2.64 20.74 -12.73
CA GLU A 26 -1.29 20.85 -12.16
C GLU A 26 -0.39 21.68 -13.08
N ALA A 27 -0.09 22.91 -12.63
CA ALA A 27 0.77 23.85 -13.30
C ALA A 27 2.15 23.23 -13.55
N VAL A 28 2.56 23.19 -14.81
CA VAL A 28 3.92 22.79 -15.20
C VAL A 28 4.92 23.66 -14.43
N PRO A 29 5.83 23.09 -13.62
CA PRO A 29 6.78 23.89 -12.87
C PRO A 29 7.66 24.71 -13.83
N SER A 30 7.79 26.01 -13.54
CA SER A 30 8.60 26.93 -14.34
C SER A 30 10.04 26.43 -14.45
N ASN A 31 10.61 26.47 -15.65
CA ASN A 31 11.98 26.07 -15.93
C ASN A 31 13.01 26.80 -15.05
N ASP A 32 12.67 27.98 -14.52
CA ASP A 32 13.53 28.76 -13.63
C ASP A 32 13.89 28.03 -12.33
N PHE A 33 12.95 27.28 -11.73
CA PHE A 33 13.22 26.51 -10.51
C PHE A 33 14.16 25.33 -10.78
N VAL A 34 13.97 24.66 -11.92
CA VAL A 34 14.80 23.52 -12.33
C VAL A 34 16.23 23.99 -12.59
N ASN A 35 16.39 25.13 -13.25
CA ASN A 35 17.71 25.70 -13.54
C ASN A 35 18.44 26.16 -12.26
N ASP A 36 17.72 26.66 -11.25
CA ASP A 36 18.32 27.03 -9.96
C ASP A 36 18.74 25.79 -9.14
N LEU A 37 17.89 24.74 -9.11
CA LEU A 37 18.13 23.52 -8.35
C LEU A 37 19.32 22.70 -8.90
N PHE A 38 19.48 22.68 -10.23
CA PHE A 38 20.54 21.90 -10.88
C PHE A 38 21.75 22.75 -11.29
N ARG A 39 21.66 24.09 -11.24
CA ARG A 39 22.63 25.06 -11.77
C ARG A 39 22.95 24.76 -13.24
N ASP A 40 23.70 25.64 -13.91
CA ASP A 40 24.32 25.34 -15.20
C ASP A 40 25.19 24.08 -15.07
N GLN A 41 24.59 22.91 -15.27
CA GLN A 41 25.30 21.72 -15.66
C GLN A 41 26.00 22.13 -16.94
N ALA A 42 27.29 22.48 -16.82
CA ALA A 42 28.12 22.85 -17.94
C ALA A 42 27.90 21.78 -19.01
N GLN A 43 27.13 22.16 -20.02
CA GLN A 43 26.70 21.28 -21.07
C GLN A 43 27.99 20.94 -21.80
N THR A 44 28.61 19.81 -21.45
CA THR A 44 29.68 19.22 -22.24
C THR A 44 29.01 18.80 -23.54
N SER A 45 28.95 19.79 -24.43
CA SER A 45 28.49 19.69 -25.80
C SER A 45 29.48 18.81 -26.56
N GLU A 46 29.36 17.51 -26.33
CA GLU A 46 29.74 16.48 -27.28
C GLU A 46 28.62 15.43 -27.31
N ALA A 47 27.58 15.80 -28.07
CA ALA A 47 26.59 14.96 -28.75
C ALA A 47 26.29 13.56 -28.18
N ALA A 48 25.47 13.50 -27.13
CA ALA A 48 24.47 12.44 -26.98
C ALA A 48 23.08 13.08 -26.90
N SER A 49 22.72 13.84 -27.94
CA SER A 49 21.33 14.27 -28.14
C SER A 49 20.52 13.03 -28.50
N TRP A 50 19.77 12.51 -27.54
CA TRP A 50 18.83 11.43 -27.78
C TRP A 50 17.90 11.83 -28.92
N LEU A 51 17.63 10.90 -29.84
CA LEU A 51 16.61 11.13 -30.86
C LEU A 51 15.30 11.55 -30.17
N PRO A 52 14.53 12.53 -30.71
CA PRO A 52 13.32 13.04 -30.07
C PRO A 52 12.34 11.93 -29.67
N ILE A 53 12.21 10.91 -30.53
CA ILE A 53 11.39 9.73 -30.24
C ILE A 53 11.84 8.97 -28.99
N VAL A 54 13.15 8.83 -28.77
CA VAL A 54 13.67 8.12 -27.59
C VAL A 54 13.49 8.99 -26.35
N LEU A 55 13.69 10.31 -26.47
CA LEU A 55 13.44 11.25 -25.36
C LEU A 55 11.97 11.25 -24.93
N ASP A 56 11.05 11.33 -25.89
CA ASP A 56 9.62 11.38 -25.59
C ASP A 56 9.11 10.02 -25.07
N THR A 57 9.59 8.92 -25.64
CA THR A 57 9.26 7.56 -25.15
C THR A 57 9.80 7.34 -23.74
N THR A 58 11.06 7.69 -23.46
CA THR A 58 11.64 7.55 -22.11
C THR A 58 10.96 8.47 -21.10
N ARG A 59 10.61 9.71 -21.47
CA ARG A 59 9.83 10.61 -20.60
C ARG A 59 8.46 10.03 -20.28
N ALA A 60 7.77 9.46 -21.27
CA ALA A 60 6.48 8.79 -21.08
C ALA A 60 6.62 7.57 -20.16
N ASP A 61 7.63 6.72 -20.40
CA ASP A 61 7.89 5.52 -19.60
C ASP A 61 8.30 5.85 -18.15
N VAL A 62 9.03 6.94 -17.92
CA VAL A 62 9.39 7.40 -16.57
C VAL A 62 8.16 7.91 -15.81
N ARG A 63 7.27 8.65 -16.49
CA ARG A 63 6.06 9.22 -15.87
C ARG A 63 4.98 8.18 -15.62
N THR A 64 4.77 7.26 -16.57
CA THR A 64 3.69 6.27 -16.53
C THR A 64 4.14 4.89 -16.02
N GLY A 65 5.46 4.67 -15.98
CA GLY A 65 6.05 3.37 -15.68
C GLY A 65 6.06 2.43 -16.89
N LEU A 66 6.92 1.40 -16.84
CA LEU A 66 6.91 0.35 -17.85
C LEU A 66 5.62 -0.47 -17.79
N LYS A 67 5.13 -0.88 -18.96
CA LYS A 67 4.04 -1.86 -19.08
C LYS A 67 4.35 -3.10 -18.26
N VAL A 68 3.37 -3.59 -17.51
CA VAL A 68 3.53 -4.68 -16.54
C VAL A 68 4.14 -5.93 -17.17
N ASP A 69 3.71 -6.30 -18.38
CA ASP A 69 4.22 -7.49 -19.07
C ASP A 69 5.66 -7.31 -19.52
N LEU A 70 6.02 -6.14 -20.05
CA LEU A 70 7.41 -5.83 -20.42
C LEU A 70 8.32 -5.81 -19.18
N LYS A 71 7.86 -5.21 -18.08
CA LYS A 71 8.55 -5.24 -16.79
C LYS A 71 8.80 -6.68 -16.34
N LYS A 72 7.79 -7.55 -16.39
CA LYS A 72 7.94 -8.98 -16.04
C LYS A 72 8.93 -9.69 -16.96
N CYS A 73 8.84 -9.49 -18.26
CA CYS A 73 9.78 -10.08 -19.23
C CYS A 73 11.22 -9.64 -18.98
N LEU A 74 11.44 -8.35 -18.69
CA LEU A 74 12.78 -7.82 -18.38
C LEU A 74 13.31 -8.38 -17.06
N LEU A 75 12.48 -8.41 -16.02
CA LEU A 75 12.85 -8.98 -14.72
C LEU A 75 13.18 -10.47 -14.82
N ALA A 76 12.43 -11.23 -15.64
CA ALA A 76 12.73 -12.64 -15.88
C ALA A 76 14.02 -12.83 -16.71
N LYS A 77 14.24 -11.97 -17.71
CA LYS A 77 15.43 -12.03 -18.57
C LYS A 77 16.71 -11.68 -17.81
N TYR A 78 16.62 -10.76 -16.86
CA TYR A 78 17.74 -10.26 -16.06
C TYR A 78 17.59 -10.61 -14.57
N GLU A 79 16.90 -11.72 -14.27
CA GLU A 79 16.77 -12.18 -12.89
C GLU A 79 18.18 -12.42 -12.34
N PRO A 80 18.49 -11.90 -11.14
CA PRO A 80 19.79 -12.13 -10.53
C PRO A 80 20.02 -13.63 -10.37
N LYS A 81 20.93 -14.17 -11.18
CA LYS A 81 21.34 -15.57 -11.08
C LYS A 81 22.01 -15.81 -9.73
N GLU A 82 22.10 -17.07 -9.31
CA GLU A 82 22.77 -17.47 -8.06
C GLU A 82 24.22 -16.94 -7.97
N GLU A 83 24.87 -16.68 -9.11
CA GLU A 83 26.16 -15.99 -9.22
C GLU A 83 26.18 -14.56 -8.68
N LEU A 84 25.02 -13.89 -8.54
CA LEU A 84 24.87 -12.54 -7.97
C LEU A 84 24.37 -12.56 -6.53
N SER A 85 24.28 -13.73 -5.90
CA SER A 85 23.94 -13.83 -4.47
C SER A 85 24.92 -13.07 -3.57
N PHE A 86 26.16 -12.81 -4.03
CA PHE A 86 27.11 -11.92 -3.34
C PHE A 86 26.70 -10.44 -3.34
N LEU A 87 25.80 -10.02 -4.24
CA LEU A 87 25.21 -8.68 -4.23
C LEU A 87 24.06 -8.55 -3.22
N ALA A 88 23.62 -9.66 -2.62
CA ALA A 88 22.72 -9.59 -1.48
C ALA A 88 23.41 -8.81 -0.35
N PRO A 89 22.66 -8.00 0.42
CA PRO A 89 23.24 -7.31 1.57
C PRO A 89 24.05 -8.28 2.43
N PRO A 90 25.30 -7.94 2.80
CA PRO A 90 26.17 -8.83 3.54
C PRO A 90 25.52 -9.18 4.87
N LYS A 91 25.17 -10.46 5.04
CA LYS A 91 24.56 -10.94 6.28
C LYS A 91 25.65 -11.10 7.34
N ILE A 92 25.49 -10.44 8.48
CA ILE A 92 26.34 -10.71 9.65
C ILE A 92 26.18 -12.19 10.01
N ASN A 93 27.30 -12.90 10.12
CA ASN A 93 27.29 -14.30 10.53
C ASN A 93 26.73 -14.40 11.96
N LYS A 94 25.82 -15.35 12.20
CA LYS A 94 25.17 -15.53 13.50
C LYS A 94 26.20 -15.83 14.61
N GLU A 95 27.31 -16.46 14.25
CA GLU A 95 28.43 -16.79 15.16
C GLU A 95 29.23 -15.56 15.61
N ILE A 96 29.29 -14.49 14.80
CA ILE A 96 30.02 -13.27 15.18
C ILE A 96 29.13 -12.28 15.93
N ARG A 97 27.81 -12.40 15.80
CA ARG A 97 26.84 -11.53 16.47
C ARG A 97 26.99 -11.47 18.00
N PRO A 98 27.21 -12.57 18.75
CA PRO A 98 27.47 -12.50 20.20
C PRO A 98 28.81 -11.87 20.55
N ASN A 99 29.74 -11.80 19.59
CA ASN A 99 31.06 -11.17 19.76
C ASN A 99 31.05 -9.66 19.43
N LEU A 100 29.94 -9.13 18.90
CA LEU A 100 29.78 -7.69 18.66
C LEU A 100 29.46 -6.96 19.96
N GLY A 101 30.03 -5.76 20.11
CA GLY A 101 29.71 -4.91 21.25
C GLY A 101 28.23 -4.50 21.26
N ALA A 102 27.64 -4.39 22.45
CA ALA A 102 26.23 -4.04 22.64
C ALA A 102 25.83 -2.75 21.89
N THR A 103 26.72 -1.77 21.82
CA THR A 103 26.50 -0.52 21.07
C THR A 103 26.33 -0.75 19.56
N VAL A 104 27.10 -1.66 18.97
CA VAL A 104 27.02 -1.97 17.53
C VAL A 104 25.68 -2.61 17.23
N ILE A 105 25.26 -3.58 18.06
CA ILE A 105 23.97 -4.25 17.95
C ILE A 105 22.82 -3.25 18.13
N ALA A 106 22.90 -2.38 19.14
CA ALA A 106 21.87 -1.38 19.41
C ALA A 106 21.73 -0.38 18.25
N ARG A 107 22.84 0.07 17.67
CA ARG A 107 22.84 0.97 16.50
C ARG A 107 22.17 0.31 15.30
N ASP A 108 22.51 -0.95 15.02
CA ASP A 108 21.98 -1.70 13.88
C ASP A 108 20.47 -1.94 14.01
N ASN A 109 20.02 -2.34 15.21
CA ASN A 109 18.60 -2.47 15.53
C ASN A 109 17.86 -1.13 15.36
N HIS A 110 18.44 -0.03 15.82
CA HIS A 110 17.85 1.31 15.68
C HIS A 110 17.73 1.71 14.20
N GLN A 111 18.74 1.44 13.37
CA GLN A 111 18.68 1.71 11.93
C GLN A 111 17.57 0.90 11.25
N SER A 112 17.46 -0.38 11.59
CA SER A 112 16.38 -1.25 11.09
C SER A 112 15.01 -0.71 11.49
N GLN A 113 14.83 -0.27 12.73
CA GLN A 113 13.59 0.35 13.20
C GLN A 113 13.26 1.65 12.47
N ALA A 114 14.24 2.53 12.26
CA ALA A 114 14.05 3.78 11.54
C ALA A 114 13.62 3.54 10.08
N GLN A 115 14.24 2.56 9.41
CA GLN A 115 13.85 2.16 8.06
C GLN A 115 12.42 1.59 8.02
N ARG A 116 12.04 0.74 8.99
CA ARG A 116 10.66 0.24 9.11
C ARG A 116 9.65 1.37 9.27
N ALA A 117 9.95 2.36 10.12
CA ALA A 117 9.07 3.51 10.34
C ALA A 117 8.79 4.30 9.05
N PHE A 118 9.74 4.33 8.10
CA PHE A 118 9.54 4.99 6.81
C PHE A 118 8.76 4.12 5.80
N ILE A 119 8.98 2.80 5.79
CA ILE A 119 8.37 1.90 4.81
C ILE A 119 6.95 1.48 5.20
N VAL A 120 6.69 1.16 6.47
CA VAL A 120 5.40 0.65 6.96
C VAL A 120 4.20 1.55 6.57
N PRO A 121 4.29 2.89 6.63
CA PRO A 121 3.23 3.79 6.15
C PRO A 121 2.81 3.54 4.70
N SER A 122 3.74 3.16 3.82
CA SER A 122 3.48 2.88 2.40
C SER A 122 2.89 1.50 2.11
N LEU A 123 2.88 0.58 3.09
CA LEU A 123 2.33 -0.76 2.91
C LEU A 123 0.80 -0.77 2.95
N ASN A 124 0.19 -1.73 2.26
CA ASN A 124 -1.25 -1.99 2.37
C ASN A 124 -1.60 -2.54 3.76
N PHE A 125 -2.91 -2.62 4.09
CA PHE A 125 -3.37 -3.08 5.41
C PHE A 125 -2.72 -4.41 5.84
N LEU A 126 -2.63 -5.36 4.91
CA LEU A 126 -2.05 -6.67 5.16
C LEU A 126 -0.55 -6.62 5.46
N GLY A 127 0.19 -5.83 4.69
CA GLY A 127 1.62 -5.60 4.90
C GLY A 127 1.89 -4.84 6.20
N LYS A 128 1.02 -3.92 6.62
CA LYS A 128 1.13 -3.28 7.95
C LYS A 128 0.96 -4.31 9.06
N MET A 129 -0.10 -5.12 9.00
CA MET A 129 -0.38 -6.16 10.00
C MET A 129 0.74 -7.20 10.09
N ALA A 130 1.25 -7.67 8.95
CA ALA A 130 2.37 -8.62 8.92
C ALA A 130 3.68 -7.97 9.43
N SER A 131 3.88 -6.69 9.17
CA SER A 131 5.04 -5.97 9.73
C SER A 131 4.93 -5.92 11.27
N ASP A 132 3.76 -5.56 11.81
CA ASP A 132 3.58 -5.43 13.25
C ASP A 132 3.70 -6.77 13.99
N ALA A 133 3.33 -7.88 13.35
CA ALA A 133 3.51 -9.23 13.88
C ALA A 133 4.96 -9.73 13.78
N ALA A 134 5.73 -9.23 12.80
CA ALA A 134 7.07 -9.72 12.56
C ALA A 134 8.12 -9.14 13.53
N PRO A 135 8.96 -10.00 14.15
CA PRO A 135 10.05 -9.56 14.98
C PRO A 135 11.07 -8.76 14.17
N VAL A 136 11.70 -7.76 14.80
CA VAL A 136 12.90 -7.11 14.25
C VAL A 136 14.03 -8.14 14.35
N ASP A 137 14.41 -8.76 13.23
CA ASP A 137 15.49 -9.75 13.16
C ASP A 137 16.66 -9.24 12.30
N ASP A 138 17.45 -10.15 11.73
CA ASP A 138 18.54 -9.81 10.80
C ASP A 138 18.02 -9.15 9.49
N PHE A 139 16.70 -9.16 9.26
CA PHE A 139 16.02 -8.58 8.12
C PHE A 139 15.04 -7.49 8.55
N LEU A 140 14.74 -6.58 7.61
CA LEU A 140 13.91 -5.41 7.90
C LEU A 140 12.51 -5.75 8.39
N PHE A 141 11.94 -6.88 7.98
CA PHE A 141 10.59 -7.32 8.37
C PHE A 141 10.56 -8.76 8.88
N GLY A 142 11.67 -9.40 9.25
CA GLY A 142 11.61 -10.82 9.59
C GLY A 142 11.70 -11.74 8.37
N THR A 143 12.15 -12.97 8.58
CA THR A 143 12.07 -14.04 7.56
C THR A 143 10.63 -14.43 7.21
N ASN A 144 9.68 -14.25 8.13
CA ASN A 144 8.31 -14.80 8.02
C ASN A 144 7.30 -13.81 7.42
N PHE A 145 7.69 -12.55 7.19
CA PHE A 145 6.78 -11.51 6.70
C PHE A 145 6.06 -11.90 5.40
N ARG A 146 6.80 -12.50 4.46
CA ARG A 146 6.22 -12.94 3.19
C ARG A 146 5.17 -14.03 3.39
N GLU A 147 5.47 -14.99 4.26
CA GLU A 147 4.59 -16.11 4.57
C GLU A 147 3.30 -15.61 5.23
N GLU A 148 3.40 -14.64 6.15
CA GLU A 148 2.24 -14.02 6.80
C GLU A 148 1.37 -13.24 5.81
N VAL A 149 1.96 -12.46 4.90
CA VAL A 149 1.22 -11.76 3.85
C VAL A 149 0.50 -12.76 2.93
N ASP A 150 1.18 -13.82 2.49
CA ASP A 150 0.59 -14.83 1.60
C ASP A 150 -0.54 -15.63 2.29
N ALA A 151 -0.35 -15.99 3.56
CA ALA A 151 -1.36 -16.66 4.38
C ALA A 151 -2.60 -15.78 4.57
N ALA A 152 -2.40 -14.50 4.86
CA ALA A 152 -3.49 -13.58 5.09
C ALA A 152 -4.24 -13.24 3.78
N GLN A 153 -3.56 -13.13 2.64
CA GLN A 153 -4.20 -13.01 1.32
C GLN A 153 -5.04 -14.24 0.97
N THR A 154 -4.54 -15.43 1.29
CA THR A 154 -5.26 -16.68 1.06
C THR A 154 -6.53 -16.72 1.89
N THR A 155 -6.43 -16.33 3.16
CA THR A 155 -7.57 -16.22 4.08
C THR A 155 -8.60 -15.20 3.58
N GLU A 156 -8.16 -14.02 3.14
CA GLU A 156 -9.02 -12.99 2.56
C GLU A 156 -9.78 -13.49 1.31
N LYS A 157 -9.10 -14.22 0.42
CA LYS A 157 -9.71 -14.81 -0.78
C LYS A 157 -10.78 -15.85 -0.42
N VAL A 158 -10.52 -16.71 0.57
CA VAL A 158 -11.48 -17.72 1.04
C VAL A 158 -12.69 -17.05 1.70
N ALA A 159 -12.46 -16.10 2.61
CA ALA A 159 -13.51 -15.34 3.28
C ALA A 159 -14.39 -14.58 2.27
N SER A 160 -13.78 -13.96 1.26
CA SER A 160 -14.50 -13.26 0.19
C SER A 160 -15.42 -14.17 -0.62
N ARG A 161 -15.00 -15.42 -0.90
CA ARG A 161 -15.84 -16.40 -1.60
C ARG A 161 -17.02 -16.85 -0.72
N MET A 162 -16.82 -16.97 0.58
CA MET A 162 -17.88 -17.32 1.53
C MET A 162 -18.89 -16.17 1.70
N ALA A 163 -18.42 -14.93 1.84
CA ALA A 163 -19.28 -13.75 1.94
C ALA A 163 -20.12 -13.52 0.68
N LYS A 164 -19.54 -13.71 -0.51
CA LYS A 164 -20.25 -13.61 -1.80
C LYS A 164 -21.30 -14.71 -1.99
N LYS A 165 -21.16 -15.87 -1.35
CA LYS A 165 -22.14 -16.96 -1.41
C LYS A 165 -23.34 -16.73 -0.47
N THR A 166 -23.27 -15.77 0.44
CA THR A 166 -24.35 -15.41 1.38
C THR A 166 -25.38 -14.43 0.80
N GLN A 167 -25.10 -13.76 -0.34
CA GLN A 167 -26.12 -13.00 -1.07
C GLN A 167 -26.73 -13.83 -2.20
N ARG A 168 -27.77 -14.61 -1.87
CA ARG A 168 -28.78 -15.04 -2.84
C ARG A 168 -29.96 -14.04 -2.75
N PRO A 169 -30.46 -13.49 -3.87
CA PRO A 169 -31.58 -12.55 -3.84
C PRO A 169 -32.86 -13.31 -3.48
N THR A 170 -33.48 -12.99 -2.34
CA THR A 170 -34.90 -13.25 -2.17
C THR A 170 -35.67 -12.17 -2.92
N ALA A 171 -36.16 -12.54 -4.10
CA ALA A 171 -37.09 -11.76 -4.90
C ALA A 171 -38.33 -11.36 -4.07
N LYS A 172 -38.80 -10.14 -4.29
CA LYS A 172 -40.10 -9.63 -3.79
C LYS A 172 -41.25 -10.18 -4.66
N GLY A 173 -42.41 -10.40 -4.04
CA GLY A 173 -43.69 -10.81 -4.65
C GLY A 173 -43.95 -12.29 -4.36
N THR A 174 -45.03 -12.72 -3.70
CA THR A 174 -46.43 -12.38 -3.95
C THR A 174 -47.25 -12.79 -2.71
N GLN A 175 -48.18 -11.95 -2.26
CA GLN A 175 -49.21 -12.36 -1.29
C GLN A 175 -50.11 -13.44 -1.90
N PRO A 176 -50.61 -14.40 -1.11
CA PRO A 176 -51.91 -14.99 -1.38
C PRO A 176 -52.89 -14.62 -0.27
N VAL A 177 -53.84 -13.75 -0.63
CA VAL A 177 -55.19 -13.78 -0.07
C VAL A 177 -55.91 -14.96 -0.73
N THR A 178 -56.50 -15.86 0.05
CA THR A 178 -57.91 -16.34 -0.04
C THR A 178 -58.04 -17.57 0.88
N GLY A 179 -59.07 -17.54 1.74
CA GLY A 179 -59.19 -18.36 2.94
C GLY A 179 -59.88 -19.72 2.79
N GLN A 180 -60.14 -20.37 3.94
CA GLN A 180 -61.38 -21.07 4.30
C GLN A 180 -61.30 -21.68 5.72
N HIS A 181 -62.06 -21.11 6.64
CA HIS A 181 -63.06 -21.73 7.52
C HIS A 181 -62.86 -23.15 8.10
N LEU A 182 -62.70 -23.29 9.43
CA LEU A 182 -63.47 -24.23 10.29
C LEU A 182 -63.18 -23.92 11.80
N ARG A 183 -64.10 -23.30 12.54
CA ARG A 183 -65.20 -23.86 13.36
C ARG A 183 -64.76 -24.40 14.75
N GLN A 184 -65.45 -23.89 15.79
CA GLN A 184 -65.68 -24.45 17.14
C GLN A 184 -64.55 -24.22 18.17
N GLN A 185 -64.79 -23.98 19.47
CA GLN A 185 -65.98 -24.23 20.31
C GLN A 185 -65.87 -23.48 21.67
N LYS A 186 -67.03 -23.12 22.24
CA LYS A 186 -67.52 -23.14 23.65
C LYS A 186 -66.49 -23.08 24.80
N SER A 187 -66.74 -22.40 25.93
CA SER A 187 -67.98 -22.23 26.70
C SER A 187 -67.89 -21.01 27.60
#